data_AF-A0A1I9W2J7-F1
#
_entry.id   AF-A0A1I9W2J7-F1
#
_cell.length_a   1.000
_cell.length_b   1.000
_cell.length_c   1.000
_cell.angle_alpha   90.00
_cell.angle_beta   90.00
_cell.angle_gamma   90.00
#
_symmetry.space_group_name_H-M   'P 1'
#
loop_
_entity.id
_entity.type
_entity.pdbx_description
1 polymer ?
#
loop_
_entity_poly.entity_id
_entity_poly.type
_entity_poly.pdbx_seq_one_letter_code
_entity_poly.pdbx_strand_id
1 'polypeptide(L)'
;RLPSFRDVGNNLKDRFDGASRVLVNNQGSYLRYKRKYRFQLKPYNPEHKPPSARDLVYFEPSPDYCLPNPKLGIEGTRGRTCNDTSIGVDGCDLMCCNRGYTTQVREELERCLC
;
A
#
# COMPACT_ATOMS: atom_id res chain seq x y z
N ARG A 1 2.70 -23.33 17.25
CA ARG A 1 1.49 -22.48 17.32
C ARG A 1 1.67 -21.35 16.31
N LEU A 2 0.64 -21.02 15.52
CA LEU A 2 0.72 -19.94 14.54
C LEU A 2 0.58 -18.57 15.23
N PRO A 3 1.18 -17.49 14.67
CA PRO A 3 1.01 -16.13 15.19
C PRO A 3 -0.42 -15.63 15.01
N SER A 4 -0.75 -14.50 15.65
CA SER A 4 -2.04 -13.86 15.43
C SER A 4 -2.13 -13.28 14.02
N PHE A 5 -3.34 -13.15 13.47
CA PHE A 5 -3.52 -12.55 12.15
C PHE A 5 -3.07 -11.07 12.12
N ARG A 6 -3.13 -10.37 13.26
CA ARG A 6 -2.61 -9.01 13.39
C ARG A 6 -1.10 -8.97 13.14
N ASP A 7 -0.34 -9.91 13.71
CA ASP A 7 1.11 -9.98 13.52
C ASP A 7 1.48 -10.25 12.06
N VAL A 8 0.72 -11.14 11.41
CA VAL A 8 0.88 -11.42 9.98
C VAL A 8 0.57 -10.17 9.14
N GLY A 9 -0.53 -9.46 9.46
CA GLY A 9 -0.92 -8.23 8.79
C GLY A 9 0.13 -7.13 8.92
N ASN A 10 0.68 -6.94 10.12
CA ASN A 10 1.76 -5.99 10.36
C ASN A 10 3.00 -6.34 9.53
N ASN A 11 3.41 -7.63 9.50
CA ASN A 11 4.54 -8.04 8.69
C ASN A 11 4.33 -7.80 7.18
N LEU A 12 3.11 -7.99 6.69
CA LEU A 12 2.77 -7.70 5.29
C LEU A 12 2.70 -6.20 5.01
N LYS A 13 2.26 -5.38 5.98
CA LYS A 13 2.26 -3.92 5.87
C LYS A 13 3.67 -3.37 5.74
N ASP A 14 4.63 -3.89 6.52
CA ASP A 14 6.04 -3.51 6.40
C ASP A 14 6.60 -3.84 5.00
N ARG A 15 6.22 -5.01 4.46
CA ARG A 15 6.60 -5.41 3.09
C ARG A 15 5.92 -4.57 2.01
N PHE A 16 4.72 -4.06 2.29
CA PHE A 16 4.00 -3.15 1.40
C PHE A 16 4.71 -1.80 1.33
N ASP A 17 5.12 -1.25 2.48
CA ASP A 17 5.86 0.02 2.53
C ASP A 17 7.25 -0.08 1.88
N GLY A 18 7.87 -1.27 1.94
CA GLY A 18 9.14 -1.58 1.27
C GLY A 18 9.02 -2.25 -0.10
N ALA A 19 7.83 -2.25 -0.72
CA ALA A 19 7.61 -2.97 -1.98
C ALA A 19 8.50 -2.45 -3.11
N SER A 20 9.03 -3.36 -3.92
CA SER A 20 9.97 -3.01 -5.00
C SER A 20 9.28 -2.81 -6.33
N ARG A 21 9.52 -1.67 -6.98
CA ARG A 21 9.10 -1.45 -8.37
C ARG A 21 9.97 -2.27 -9.31
N VAL A 22 9.35 -3.05 -10.19
CA VAL A 22 10.04 -3.96 -11.11
C VAL A 22 9.64 -3.71 -12.56
N LEU A 23 10.54 -4.05 -13.48
CA LEU A 23 10.27 -4.05 -14.92
C LEU A 23 9.67 -5.38 -15.34
N VAL A 24 8.59 -5.33 -16.12
CA VAL A 24 7.96 -6.50 -16.73
C VAL A 24 8.44 -6.56 -18.18
N ASN A 25 9.24 -7.57 -18.51
CA ASN A 25 9.67 -7.80 -19.88
C ASN A 25 8.76 -8.85 -20.54
N ASN A 26 8.09 -8.46 -21.61
CA ASN A 26 7.31 -9.35 -22.48
C ASN A 26 8.22 -10.17 -23.41
N GLN A 27 9.29 -10.77 -22.88
CA GLN A 27 10.01 -11.82 -23.60
C GLN A 27 9.13 -13.08 -23.59
N GLY A 28 8.11 -13.04 -24.45
CA GLY A 28 7.17 -14.12 -24.65
C GLY A 28 7.94 -15.38 -25.00
N SER A 29 7.64 -16.44 -24.26
CA SER A 29 7.52 -17.86 -24.61
C SER A 29 8.13 -18.43 -25.91
N TYR A 30 9.21 -17.86 -26.46
CA TYR A 30 9.93 -18.38 -27.64
C TYR A 30 11.13 -19.23 -27.25
N LEU A 31 11.20 -19.69 -26.00
CA LEU A 31 12.19 -20.68 -25.59
C LEU A 31 11.45 -21.87 -24.99
N ARG A 32 10.68 -22.54 -25.86
CA ARG A 32 10.40 -23.96 -25.72
C ARG A 32 11.76 -24.65 -25.58
N TYR A 33 11.91 -25.43 -24.52
CA TYR A 33 13.05 -26.29 -24.23
C TYR A 33 14.17 -25.65 -23.37
N LYS A 34 14.20 -26.12 -22.12
CA LYS A 34 15.28 -26.02 -21.12
C LYS A 34 15.46 -24.68 -20.38
N ARG A 35 15.51 -24.85 -19.05
CA ARG A 35 16.00 -23.95 -17.98
C ARG A 35 15.01 -22.92 -17.47
N LYS A 36 14.35 -23.27 -16.35
CA LYS A 36 14.28 -22.45 -15.13
C LYS A 36 14.23 -20.94 -15.41
N TYR A 37 13.20 -20.51 -16.14
CA TYR A 37 12.90 -19.10 -16.37
C TYR A 37 12.45 -18.52 -15.04
N ARG A 38 13.43 -18.16 -14.19
CA ARG A 38 13.21 -17.06 -13.26
C ARG A 38 12.80 -15.91 -14.16
N PHE A 39 11.51 -15.58 -14.17
CA PHE A 39 11.04 -14.26 -14.53
C PHE A 39 11.86 -13.33 -13.62
N GLN A 40 13.01 -12.87 -14.11
CA GLN A 40 13.91 -12.07 -13.30
C GLN A 40 13.26 -10.69 -13.28
N LEU A 41 12.38 -10.51 -12.29
CA LEU A 41 11.85 -9.20 -11.94
C LEU A 41 13.05 -8.34 -11.61
N LYS A 42 13.47 -7.53 -12.58
CA LYS A 42 14.57 -6.60 -12.41
C LYS A 42 14.01 -5.37 -11.72
N PRO A 43 14.70 -4.83 -10.70
CA PRO A 43 14.36 -3.54 -10.15
C PRO A 43 14.25 -2.48 -11.24
N TYR A 44 13.29 -1.58 -11.10
CA TYR A 44 13.14 -0.42 -11.99
C TYR A 44 14.35 0.52 -11.89
N ASN A 45 14.89 0.71 -10.68
CA ASN A 45 16.16 1.40 -10.45
C ASN A 45 17.30 0.36 -10.29
N PRO A 46 18.34 0.37 -11.15
CA PRO A 46 19.48 -0.56 -11.06
C PRO A 46 20.28 -0.49 -9.74
N GLU A 47 20.23 0.63 -9.03
CA GLU A 47 20.93 0.80 -7.74
C GLU A 47 20.21 0.11 -6.57
N HIS A 48 18.95 -0.28 -6.76
CA HIS A 48 18.18 -0.97 -5.73
C HIS A 48 18.51 -2.46 -5.69
N LYS A 49 18.45 -3.04 -4.48
CA LYS A 49 18.62 -4.48 -4.29
C LYS A 49 17.49 -5.24 -5.01
N PRO A 50 17.80 -6.36 -5.70
CA PRO A 50 16.78 -7.23 -6.26
C PRO A 50 15.84 -7.77 -5.18
N PRO A 51 14.53 -7.87 -5.44
CA PRO A 51 13.57 -8.39 -4.46
C PRO A 51 13.79 -9.88 -4.20
N SER A 52 13.58 -10.29 -2.95
CA SER A 52 13.58 -11.68 -2.52
C SER A 52 12.20 -12.34 -2.71
N ALA A 53 12.13 -13.66 -2.53
CA ALA A 53 10.87 -14.41 -2.64
C ALA A 53 9.82 -14.03 -1.58
N ARG A 54 10.20 -13.28 -0.53
CA ARG A 54 9.28 -12.82 0.52
C ARG A 54 8.85 -11.37 0.30
N ASP A 55 9.43 -10.66 -0.65
CA ASP A 55 9.16 -9.24 -0.83
C ASP A 55 7.97 -9.01 -1.76
N LEU A 56 7.22 -7.93 -1.53
CA LEU A 56 6.16 -7.50 -2.42
C LEU A 56 6.76 -6.70 -3.58
N VAL A 57 6.19 -6.87 -4.76
CA VAL A 57 6.63 -6.22 -6.00
C VAL A 57 5.45 -5.61 -6.73
N TYR A 58 5.69 -4.51 -7.43
CA TYR A 58 4.70 -3.83 -8.27
C TYR A 58 5.39 -3.29 -9.53
N PHE A 59 4.65 -3.05 -10.61
CA PHE A 59 5.24 -2.54 -11.86
C PHE A 59 4.62 -1.21 -12.31
N GLU A 60 3.33 -1.04 -12.08
CA GLU A 60 2.58 0.20 -12.35
C GLU A 60 2.50 1.10 -11.11
N PRO A 61 2.69 2.42 -11.24
CA PRO A 61 2.51 3.34 -10.13
C PRO A 61 1.05 3.33 -9.67
N SER A 62 0.85 3.48 -8.36
CA SER A 62 -0.49 3.64 -7.80
C SER A 62 -1.15 4.93 -8.31
N PRO A 63 -2.47 4.92 -8.57
CA PRO A 63 -3.20 6.12 -8.94
C PRO A 63 -3.31 7.09 -7.75
N ASP A 64 -3.75 8.31 -8.04
CA ASP A 64 -4.18 9.23 -6.98
C ASP A 64 -5.52 8.79 -6.39
N TYR A 65 -5.57 8.66 -5.06
CA TYR A 65 -6.76 8.26 -4.31
C TYR A 65 -7.51 9.44 -3.69
N CYS A 66 -7.02 10.66 -3.86
CA CYS A 66 -7.59 11.87 -3.24
C CYS A 66 -8.98 12.20 -3.78
N LEU A 67 -9.22 12.02 -5.08
CA LEU A 67 -10.48 12.34 -5.75
C LEU A 67 -11.20 11.08 -6.23
N PRO A 68 -12.54 11.08 -6.30
CA PRO A 68 -13.29 9.94 -6.80
C PRO A 68 -12.97 9.70 -8.29
N ASN A 69 -12.72 8.45 -8.62
CA ASN A 69 -12.59 7.96 -9.99
C ASN A 69 -13.35 6.62 -10.13
N PRO A 70 -14.62 6.66 -10.58
CA PRO A 70 -15.45 5.47 -10.73
C PRO A 70 -14.89 4.43 -11.70
N LYS A 71 -14.09 4.84 -12.70
CA LYS A 71 -13.48 3.92 -13.66
C LYS A 71 -12.45 3.00 -13.02
N LEU A 72 -11.81 3.46 -11.95
CA LEU A 72 -10.81 2.71 -11.19
C LEU A 72 -11.36 2.19 -9.84
N GLY A 73 -12.65 2.41 -9.54
CA GLY A 73 -13.25 2.04 -8.26
C GLY A 73 -12.72 2.86 -7.08
N ILE A 74 -12.26 4.10 -7.32
CA ILE A 74 -11.74 4.99 -6.29
C ILE A 74 -12.86 5.91 -5.82
N GLU A 75 -13.19 5.87 -4.53
CA GLU A 75 -14.26 6.70 -3.93
C GLU A 75 -13.78 8.11 -3.54
N GLY A 76 -12.47 8.32 -3.46
CA GLY A 76 -11.87 9.54 -2.92
C GLY A 76 -11.78 9.52 -1.38
N THR A 77 -11.28 10.62 -0.79
CA THR A 77 -11.08 10.71 0.67
C THR A 77 -12.07 11.62 1.39
N ARG A 78 -13.03 12.21 0.68
CA ARG A 78 -14.03 13.11 1.28
C ARG A 78 -14.90 12.36 2.30
N GLY A 79 -15.09 12.95 3.47
CA GLY A 79 -15.93 12.37 4.53
C GLY A 79 -15.26 11.28 5.36
N ARG A 80 -13.98 10.99 5.14
CA ARG A 80 -13.19 10.09 5.99
C ARG A 80 -12.75 10.82 7.26
N THR A 81 -12.75 10.11 8.38
CA THR A 81 -12.13 10.58 9.63
C THR A 81 -10.61 10.60 9.48
N CYS A 82 -9.98 11.64 10.01
CA CYS A 82 -8.53 11.80 10.07
C CYS A 82 -8.10 12.18 11.49
N ASN A 83 -6.80 12.04 11.77
CA ASN A 83 -6.19 12.42 13.03
C ASN A 83 -5.31 13.67 12.83
N ASP A 84 -5.70 14.80 13.43
CA ASP A 84 -4.97 16.07 13.32
C ASP A 84 -3.57 16.03 13.95
N THR A 85 -3.35 15.13 14.91
CA THR A 85 -2.04 15.00 15.58
C THR A 85 -1.07 14.07 14.85
N SER A 86 -1.54 13.33 13.84
CA SER A 86 -0.70 12.40 13.08
C SER A 86 -0.05 13.07 11.88
N ILE A 87 1.24 12.81 11.69
CA ILE A 87 1.98 13.18 10.48
C ILE A 87 1.90 12.08 9.39
N GLY A 88 1.30 10.93 9.72
CA GLY A 88 1.23 9.75 8.87
C GLY A 88 0.07 9.79 7.88
N VAL A 89 -0.14 8.66 7.20
CA VAL A 89 -1.24 8.52 6.22
C VAL A 89 -2.64 8.64 6.82
N ASP A 90 -2.79 8.59 8.14
CA ASP A 90 -4.03 8.88 8.89
C ASP A 90 -4.14 10.36 9.29
N GLY A 91 -3.06 11.12 9.14
CA GLY A 91 -2.95 12.55 9.36
C GLY A 91 -3.91 13.34 8.49
N CYS A 92 -4.51 14.42 9.02
CA CYS A 92 -5.48 15.21 8.25
C CYS A 92 -4.86 15.86 7.00
N ASP A 93 -3.60 16.27 7.03
CA ASP A 93 -2.90 16.83 5.86
C ASP A 93 -2.83 15.83 4.71
N LEU A 94 -2.48 14.57 5.01
CA LEU A 94 -2.34 13.51 4.00
C LEU A 94 -3.70 12.90 3.62
N MET A 95 -4.57 12.58 4.59
CA MET A 95 -5.90 12.02 4.33
C MET A 95 -6.80 12.97 3.55
N CYS A 96 -6.79 14.25 3.90
CA CYS A 96 -7.62 15.25 3.24
C CYS A 96 -6.93 15.88 2.03
N CYS A 97 -5.70 15.45 1.72
CA CYS A 97 -4.90 15.92 0.58
C CYS A 97 -4.74 17.44 0.58
N ASN A 98 -4.45 18.01 1.75
CA ASN A 98 -4.33 19.46 2.00
C ASN A 98 -5.56 20.32 1.63
N ARG A 99 -6.75 19.72 1.50
CA ARG A 99 -8.00 20.45 1.20
C ARG A 99 -8.68 21.03 2.45
N GLY A 100 -8.07 20.85 3.63
CA GLY A 100 -8.64 21.18 4.94
C GLY A 100 -9.57 20.09 5.48
N TYR A 101 -9.93 20.24 6.75
CA TYR A 101 -10.79 19.32 7.50
C TYR A 101 -11.68 20.09 8.48
N THR A 102 -12.74 19.44 8.96
CA THR A 102 -13.60 19.98 10.00
C THR A 102 -13.49 19.12 11.26
N THR A 103 -13.36 19.78 12.41
CA THR A 103 -13.29 19.10 13.71
C THR A 103 -14.68 19.02 14.30
N GLN A 104 -15.07 17.83 14.77
CA GLN A 104 -16.34 17.61 15.47
C GLN A 104 -16.06 16.99 16.83
N VAL A 105 -16.57 17.62 17.89
CA VAL A 105 -16.55 17.06 19.24
C VAL A 105 -17.81 16.21 19.41
N ARG A 106 -17.66 14.97 19.88
CA ARG A 106 -18.77 14.04 20.12
C ARG A 106 -18.63 13.43 21.51
N GLU A 107 -19.75 13.30 22.21
CA GLU A 107 -19.82 12.53 23.46
C GLU A 107 -20.00 11.05 23.09
N GLU A 108 -19.16 10.18 23.67
CA GLU A 108 -19.25 8.73 23.48
C GLU A 108 -19.55 8.04 24.81
N LEU A 109 -20.48 7.09 24.79
CA LEU A 109 -20.81 6.25 25.95
C LEU A 109 -19.86 5.05 25.98
N GLU A 110 -19.00 5.00 26.99
CA GLU A 110 -18.13 3.86 27.24
C GLU A 110 -18.44 3.21 28.60
N ARG A 111 -18.04 1.94 28.75
CA ARG A 111 -18.09 1.27 30.05
C ARG A 111 -16.94 1.79 30.88
N CYS A 112 -17.25 2.43 32.00
CA CYS A 112 -16.28 2.89 32.98
C CYS A 112 -16.50 2.19 34.33
N LEU A 113 -15.45 2.11 35.14
CA LEU A 113 -15.48 1.51 36.50
C LEU A 113 -16.02 0.06 36.55
N CYS A 114 -15.46 -0.80 35.70
CA CYS A 114 -15.76 -2.24 35.64
C CYS A 114 -15.32 -3.02 36.88
#